data_AF-A0A0A7PHQ4-F1
#
_entry.id   AF-A0A0A7PHQ4-F1
#
_cell.length_a   1.000
_cell.length_b   1.000
_cell.length_c   1.000
_cell.angle_alpha   90.00
_cell.angle_beta   90.00
_cell.angle_gamma   90.00
#
_symmetry.space_group_name_H-M   'P 1'
#
loop_
_entity.id
_entity.type
_entity.pdbx_description
1 polymer ?
#
loop_
_entity_poly.entity_id
_entity_poly.type
_entity_poly.pdbx_seq_one_letter_code
_entity_poly.pdbx_strand_id
1 'polypeptide(L)'
;MSLAALAMMMAAQGGGEPLPSKTDIPNDFSTVICPTEAAAREMLGSYYGVQSAPRNHTIDTGLFFKGLAATGCTQNSPDAKSTITIQQALHRRTLALAPGRETYLVYRGVNASGARVVGIVDETGNTRHPRTEFERWLAEFMPDGVLNHDPATMDKLYLCSTVEGARAAVRAIPAKGSEATRTAAFTKARTANSCREAAAGRYKITARYENRTISCGFECEDVWNALAATDARGRAVALIFDGSHF
;
A
#
# COMPACT_ATOMS: atom_id res chain seq x y z
N MET A 1 18.94 -18.28 -62.03
CA MET A 1 17.95 -18.61 -60.99
C MET A 1 18.14 -17.62 -59.85
N SER A 2 17.30 -16.59 -59.74
CA SER A 2 17.39 -15.57 -58.69
C SER A 2 16.63 -16.03 -57.46
N LEU A 3 17.32 -16.24 -56.34
CA LEU A 3 16.72 -16.30 -55.02
C LEU A 3 16.53 -14.86 -54.51
N ALA A 4 15.29 -14.37 -54.59
CA ALA A 4 14.88 -13.18 -53.86
C ALA A 4 14.70 -13.56 -52.38
N ALA A 5 15.62 -13.11 -51.54
CA ALA A 5 15.47 -13.18 -50.08
C ALA A 5 14.43 -12.14 -49.64
N LEU A 6 13.22 -12.60 -49.33
CA LEU A 6 12.17 -11.77 -48.78
C LEU A 6 12.47 -11.51 -47.30
N ALA A 7 12.99 -10.32 -46.99
CA ALA A 7 13.15 -9.84 -45.63
C ALA A 7 11.75 -9.61 -45.02
N MET A 8 11.34 -10.49 -44.10
CA MET A 8 10.21 -10.22 -43.22
C MET A 8 10.60 -9.10 -42.26
N MET A 9 10.23 -7.86 -42.60
CA MET A 9 10.15 -6.78 -41.61
C MET A 9 9.09 -7.19 -40.59
N MET A 10 9.52 -7.56 -39.38
CA MET A 10 8.64 -7.52 -38.22
C MET A 10 8.26 -6.07 -38.00
N ALA A 11 7.08 -5.69 -38.48
CA ALA A 11 6.39 -4.52 -37.98
C ALA A 11 6.14 -4.76 -36.48
N ALA A 12 7.00 -4.21 -35.63
CA ALA A 12 6.70 -4.01 -34.23
C ALA A 12 5.49 -3.08 -34.19
N GLN A 13 4.29 -3.66 -34.23
CA GLN A 13 3.08 -2.94 -33.86
C GLN A 13 3.34 -2.44 -32.44
N GLY A 14 3.43 -1.13 -32.28
CA GLY A 14 3.56 -0.47 -30.99
C GLY A 14 2.37 -0.86 -30.12
N GLY A 15 2.50 -1.98 -29.43
CA GLY A 15 1.62 -2.35 -28.35
C GLY A 15 1.67 -1.20 -27.36
N GLY A 16 0.50 -0.66 -27.01
CA GLY A 16 0.42 0.37 -25.99
C GLY A 16 1.18 -0.06 -24.74
N GLU A 17 1.60 0.91 -23.95
CA GLU A 17 2.19 0.68 -22.64
C GLU A 17 1.35 -0.37 -21.87
N PRO A 18 1.96 -1.41 -21.27
CA PRO A 18 1.21 -2.41 -20.53
C PRO A 18 0.45 -1.73 -19.38
N LEU A 19 -0.69 -2.28 -18.96
CA LEU A 19 -1.38 -1.76 -17.78
C LEU A 19 -0.50 -1.88 -16.53
N PRO A 20 -0.64 -0.95 -15.56
CA PRO A 20 0.02 -1.08 -14.26
C PRO A 20 -0.48 -2.33 -13.54
N SER A 21 0.31 -2.85 -12.59
CA SER A 21 -0.08 -4.01 -11.77
C SER A 21 -1.33 -3.76 -10.92
N LYS A 22 -1.58 -2.50 -10.54
CA LYS A 22 -2.84 -2.05 -9.93
C LYS A 22 -3.48 -1.00 -10.85
N THR A 23 -4.64 -1.33 -11.40
CA THR A 23 -5.38 -0.46 -12.32
C THR A 23 -6.38 0.44 -11.62
N ASP A 24 -6.74 0.13 -10.38
CA ASP A 24 -7.57 1.00 -9.55
C ASP A 24 -6.70 2.11 -8.92
N ILE A 25 -7.22 3.33 -8.92
CA ILE A 25 -6.71 4.47 -8.16
C ILE A 25 -7.77 4.78 -7.09
N PRO A 26 -7.52 4.43 -5.82
CA PRO A 26 -8.42 4.75 -4.72
C PRO A 26 -8.65 6.25 -4.59
N ASN A 27 -9.83 6.65 -4.10
CA ASN A 27 -10.20 8.06 -3.96
C ASN A 27 -9.41 8.81 -2.88
N ASP A 28 -8.72 8.09 -1.99
CA ASP A 28 -7.78 8.63 -1.01
C ASP A 28 -6.33 8.67 -1.51
N PHE A 29 -6.08 8.28 -2.77
CA PHE A 29 -4.78 8.41 -3.44
C PHE A 29 -4.78 9.58 -4.42
N SER A 30 -3.70 10.37 -4.41
CA SER A 30 -3.59 11.56 -5.26
C SER A 30 -3.39 11.20 -6.73
N THR A 31 -4.17 11.82 -7.61
CA THR A 31 -4.01 11.74 -9.07
C THR A 31 -4.32 13.10 -9.69
N VAL A 32 -3.64 13.42 -10.79
CA VAL A 32 -3.91 14.63 -11.57
C VAL A 32 -4.87 14.30 -12.70
N ILE A 33 -5.96 15.05 -12.84
CA ILE A 33 -6.90 14.93 -13.96
C ILE A 33 -6.66 16.07 -14.94
N CYS A 34 -6.57 15.74 -16.22
CA CYS A 34 -6.27 16.67 -17.30
C CYS A 34 -7.41 16.76 -18.31
N PRO A 35 -7.61 17.91 -18.96
CA PRO A 35 -8.69 18.09 -19.95
C PRO A 35 -8.48 17.24 -21.21
N THR A 36 -7.22 16.95 -21.55
CA THR A 36 -6.84 16.16 -22.73
C THR A 36 -5.60 15.31 -22.49
N GLU A 37 -5.35 14.34 -23.36
CA GLU A 37 -4.11 13.57 -23.37
C GLU A 37 -2.88 14.38 -23.73
N ALA A 38 -3.04 15.37 -24.62
CA ALA A 38 -1.96 16.29 -24.95
C ALA A 38 -1.54 17.07 -23.71
N ALA A 39 -2.51 17.62 -22.96
CA ALA A 39 -2.26 18.30 -21.70
C ALA A 39 -1.60 17.39 -20.66
N ALA A 40 -2.05 16.13 -20.54
CA ALA A 40 -1.44 15.18 -19.61
C ALA A 40 0.00 14.81 -19.99
N ARG A 41 0.28 14.61 -21.29
CA ARG A 41 1.64 14.34 -21.79
C ARG A 41 2.55 15.55 -21.61
N GLU A 42 2.06 16.75 -21.88
CA GLU A 42 2.81 17.98 -21.65
C GLU A 42 3.09 18.19 -20.16
N MET A 43 2.08 18.03 -19.31
CA MET A 43 2.20 18.11 -17.86
C MET A 43 3.28 17.14 -17.36
N LEU A 44 3.18 15.85 -17.71
CA LEU A 44 4.16 14.85 -17.29
C LEU A 44 5.54 15.07 -17.94
N GLY A 45 5.61 15.53 -19.19
CA GLY A 45 6.86 15.69 -19.95
C GLY A 45 7.66 16.94 -19.57
N SER A 46 6.98 18.03 -19.23
CA SER A 46 7.61 19.34 -19.06
C SER A 46 7.59 19.83 -17.61
N TYR A 47 6.60 19.40 -16.81
CA TYR A 47 6.34 19.99 -15.50
C TYR A 47 6.47 19.03 -14.32
N TYR A 48 6.59 17.73 -14.58
CA TYR A 48 7.06 16.75 -13.60
C TYR A 48 8.58 16.66 -13.66
N GLY A 49 9.23 17.44 -12.80
CA GLY A 49 10.68 17.48 -12.67
C GLY A 49 11.11 17.29 -11.23
N VAL A 50 12.41 17.14 -11.03
CA VAL A 50 13.05 17.02 -9.72
C VAL A 50 14.05 18.17 -9.61
N GLN A 51 14.14 18.81 -8.45
CA GLN A 51 15.15 19.84 -8.23
C GLN A 51 16.56 19.24 -8.27
N SER A 52 17.59 20.05 -8.44
CA SER A 52 18.97 19.56 -8.30
C SER A 52 19.26 19.19 -6.84
N ALA A 53 20.21 18.26 -6.63
CA ALA A 53 20.72 17.93 -5.31
C ALA A 53 21.20 19.21 -4.58
N PRO A 54 20.95 19.35 -3.27
CA PRO A 54 20.46 18.32 -2.35
C PRO A 54 18.92 18.25 -2.22
N ARG A 55 18.14 19.00 -3.02
CA ARG A 55 16.67 19.07 -2.88
C ARG A 55 15.91 18.08 -3.77
N ASN A 56 16.59 17.08 -4.29
CA ASN A 56 16.06 16.11 -5.25
C ASN A 56 15.32 14.93 -4.58
N HIS A 57 14.74 15.13 -3.39
CA HIS A 57 14.05 14.08 -2.64
C HIS A 57 12.58 13.90 -3.06
N THR A 58 11.99 14.91 -3.70
CA THR A 58 10.61 14.90 -4.21
C THR A 58 10.56 15.60 -5.57
N ILE A 59 9.39 15.60 -6.22
CA ILE A 59 9.14 16.46 -7.38
C ILE A 59 9.33 17.95 -7.00
N ASP A 60 9.73 18.75 -7.98
CA ASP A 60 9.78 20.21 -7.87
C ASP A 60 8.35 20.76 -7.83
N THR A 61 7.86 21.03 -6.63
CA THR A 61 6.49 21.51 -6.40
C THR A 61 6.22 22.85 -7.11
N GLY A 62 7.23 23.72 -7.21
CA GLY A 62 7.09 25.00 -7.91
C GLY A 62 6.88 24.81 -9.42
N LEU A 63 7.64 23.88 -10.03
CA LEU A 63 7.46 23.52 -11.43
C LEU A 63 6.11 22.81 -11.65
N PHE A 64 5.75 21.91 -10.73
CA PHE A 64 4.51 21.17 -10.78
C PHE A 64 3.27 22.09 -10.79
N PHE A 65 3.18 23.05 -9.86
CA PHE A 65 2.04 23.98 -9.83
C PHE A 65 1.98 24.91 -11.05
N LYS A 66 3.14 25.31 -11.61
CA LYS A 66 3.18 26.03 -12.89
C LYS A 66 2.60 25.17 -14.02
N GLY A 67 2.89 23.88 -14.02
CA GLY A 67 2.34 22.94 -14.99
C GLY A 67 0.83 22.78 -14.90
N LEU A 68 0.27 22.68 -13.69
CA LEU A 68 -1.19 22.62 -13.49
C LEU A 68 -1.87 23.85 -14.12
N ALA A 69 -1.33 25.05 -13.87
CA ALA A 69 -1.86 26.28 -14.44
C ALA A 69 -1.69 26.33 -15.98
N ALA A 70 -0.54 25.92 -16.50
CA ALA A 70 -0.25 25.96 -17.94
C ALA A 70 -1.07 24.97 -18.78
N THR A 71 -1.36 23.79 -18.22
CA THR A 71 -2.01 22.69 -18.95
C THR A 71 -3.51 22.56 -18.65
N GLY A 72 -4.02 23.27 -17.65
CA GLY A 72 -5.40 23.13 -17.16
C GLY A 72 -5.65 21.84 -16.40
N CYS A 73 -4.61 21.07 -16.07
CA CYS A 73 -4.72 19.89 -15.23
C CYS A 73 -4.99 20.27 -13.77
N THR A 74 -5.63 19.37 -13.00
CA THR A 74 -6.02 19.61 -11.60
C THR A 74 -5.74 18.41 -10.70
N GLN A 75 -5.26 18.62 -9.47
CA GLN A 75 -5.13 17.57 -8.45
C GLN A 75 -6.41 17.34 -7.63
N ASN A 76 -7.31 18.32 -7.60
CA ASN A 76 -8.54 18.29 -6.80
C ASN A 76 -9.79 18.18 -7.68
N SER A 77 -9.70 17.39 -8.76
CA SER A 77 -10.83 17.20 -9.66
C SER A 77 -12.01 16.54 -8.93
N PRO A 78 -13.26 16.98 -9.15
CA PRO A 78 -14.42 16.24 -8.67
C PRO A 78 -14.45 14.79 -9.19
N ASP A 79 -13.82 14.51 -10.33
CA ASP A 79 -13.73 13.17 -10.91
C ASP A 79 -12.81 12.22 -10.14
N ALA A 80 -11.91 12.76 -9.30
CA ALA A 80 -10.99 12.00 -8.44
C ALA A 80 -11.59 11.72 -7.04
N LYS A 81 -12.84 12.10 -6.78
CA LYS A 81 -13.52 11.81 -5.48
C LYS A 81 -14.02 10.37 -5.34
N SER A 82 -13.91 9.57 -6.41
CA SER A 82 -14.28 8.17 -6.46
C SER A 82 -13.14 7.35 -7.06
N THR A 83 -13.14 6.04 -6.84
CA THR A 83 -12.15 5.15 -7.45
C THR A 83 -12.16 5.29 -8.98
N ILE A 84 -10.97 5.48 -9.55
CA ILE A 84 -10.77 5.52 -11.00
C ILE A 84 -10.15 4.20 -11.45
N THR A 85 -10.72 3.57 -12.47
CA THR A 85 -10.17 2.38 -13.11
C THR A 85 -9.41 2.78 -14.37
N ILE A 86 -8.10 2.55 -14.38
CA ILE A 86 -7.22 2.71 -15.53
C ILE A 86 -7.58 1.65 -16.57
N GLN A 87 -7.93 2.10 -17.77
CA GLN A 87 -8.27 1.24 -18.91
C GLN A 87 -7.15 1.17 -19.94
N GLN A 88 -6.34 2.23 -20.05
CA GLN A 88 -5.21 2.29 -20.97
C GLN A 88 -4.07 3.09 -20.35
N ALA A 89 -2.85 2.56 -20.47
CA ALA A 89 -1.62 3.29 -20.22
C ALA A 89 -1.18 3.99 -21.52
N LEU A 90 -0.92 5.29 -21.46
CA LEU A 90 -0.62 6.11 -22.64
C LEU A 90 0.85 6.51 -22.70
N HIS A 91 1.46 6.79 -21.55
CA HIS A 91 2.84 7.23 -21.46
C HIS A 91 3.38 6.99 -20.06
N ARG A 92 4.61 6.49 -19.95
CA ARG A 92 5.32 6.39 -18.68
C ARG A 92 6.54 7.30 -18.67
N ARG A 93 6.81 7.88 -17.50
CA ARG A 93 8.06 8.59 -17.22
C ARG A 93 8.57 8.21 -15.84
N THR A 94 9.82 7.81 -15.78
CA THR A 94 10.51 7.57 -14.51
C THR A 94 11.36 8.79 -14.14
N LEU A 95 11.17 9.29 -12.93
CA LEU A 95 11.98 10.34 -12.32
C LEU A 95 13.00 9.72 -11.37
N ALA A 96 14.25 10.16 -11.46
CA ALA A 96 15.29 9.80 -10.52
C ALA A 96 15.29 10.80 -9.35
N LEU A 97 15.12 10.27 -8.14
CA LEU A 97 15.09 11.01 -6.89
C LEU A 97 16.26 10.54 -6.01
N ALA A 98 16.68 11.35 -5.05
CA ALA A 98 17.68 10.92 -4.06
C ALA A 98 17.34 9.58 -3.38
N PRO A 99 16.10 9.32 -2.90
CA PRO A 99 15.74 8.03 -2.30
C PRO A 99 15.53 6.89 -3.31
N GLY A 100 15.58 7.14 -4.63
CA GLY A 100 15.38 6.09 -5.63
C GLY A 100 14.76 6.57 -6.93
N ARG A 101 13.68 5.92 -7.36
CA ARG A 101 12.98 6.23 -8.60
C ARG A 101 11.48 6.16 -8.40
N GLU A 102 10.77 7.07 -9.04
CA GLU A 102 9.30 7.08 -9.10
C GLU A 102 8.86 7.06 -10.56
N THR A 103 7.96 6.15 -10.90
CA THR A 103 7.35 6.08 -12.23
C THR A 103 5.97 6.70 -12.20
N TYR A 104 5.74 7.63 -13.11
CA TYR A 104 4.47 8.29 -13.34
C TYR A 104 3.87 7.82 -14.65
N LEU A 105 2.54 7.66 -14.67
CA LEU A 105 1.79 7.12 -15.79
C LEU A 105 0.71 8.11 -16.23
N VAL A 106 0.72 8.51 -17.50
CA VAL A 106 -0.44 9.08 -18.18
C VAL A 106 -1.39 7.95 -18.54
N TYR A 107 -2.66 8.08 -18.16
CA TYR A 107 -3.68 7.06 -18.38
C TYR A 107 -4.98 7.60 -18.98
N ARG A 108 -5.75 6.72 -19.64
CA ARG A 108 -7.20 6.85 -19.80
C ARG A 108 -7.89 5.93 -18.81
N GLY A 109 -8.93 6.41 -18.15
CA GLY A 109 -9.70 5.64 -17.20
C GLY A 109 -11.16 6.02 -17.16
N VAL A 110 -11.88 5.38 -16.24
CA VAL A 110 -13.27 5.67 -15.92
C VAL A 110 -13.42 5.82 -14.40
N ASN A 111 -14.15 6.83 -13.96
CA ASN A 111 -14.49 6.99 -12.55
C ASN A 111 -15.71 6.11 -12.18
N ALA A 112 -16.15 6.15 -10.91
CA ALA A 112 -17.25 5.31 -10.44
C ALA A 112 -18.61 5.61 -11.09
N SER A 113 -18.81 6.80 -11.68
CA SER A 113 -20.03 7.13 -12.44
C SER A 113 -19.95 6.71 -13.91
N GLY A 114 -18.82 6.14 -14.35
CA GLY A 114 -18.57 5.75 -15.73
C GLY A 114 -18.09 6.89 -16.62
N ALA A 115 -17.84 8.09 -16.06
CA ALA A 115 -17.29 9.19 -16.82
C ALA A 115 -15.83 8.90 -17.21
N ARG A 116 -15.50 9.18 -18.47
CA ARG A 116 -14.14 9.00 -19.00
C ARG A 116 -13.24 10.11 -18.51
N VAL A 117 -12.04 9.73 -18.06
CA VAL A 117 -11.03 10.67 -17.56
C VAL A 117 -9.67 10.40 -18.19
N VAL A 118 -8.87 11.45 -18.26
CA VAL A 118 -7.44 11.37 -18.59
C VAL A 118 -6.67 11.93 -17.40
N GLY A 119 -5.64 11.24 -16.96
CA GLY A 119 -4.89 11.68 -15.80
C GLY A 119 -3.44 11.23 -15.75
N ILE A 120 -2.76 11.66 -14.70
CA ILE A 120 -1.39 11.29 -14.35
C ILE A 120 -1.41 10.77 -12.93
N VAL A 121 -0.89 9.56 -12.74
CA VAL A 121 -0.75 8.94 -11.41
C VAL A 121 0.71 8.60 -11.16
N ASP A 122 1.17 8.74 -9.93
CA ASP A 122 2.38 8.06 -9.47
C ASP A 122 2.09 6.55 -9.43
N GLU A 123 2.55 5.82 -10.44
CA GLU A 123 2.35 4.37 -10.56
C GLU A 123 3.07 3.62 -9.43
N THR A 124 4.21 4.14 -8.97
CA THR A 124 5.00 3.52 -7.89
C THR A 124 4.26 3.65 -6.55
N GLY A 125 3.82 4.86 -6.22
CA GLY A 125 2.99 5.12 -5.05
C GLY A 125 1.64 4.41 -5.13
N ASN A 126 0.95 4.47 -6.28
CA ASN A 126 -0.34 3.81 -6.46
C ASN A 126 -0.23 2.30 -6.24
N THR A 127 0.84 1.67 -6.74
CA THR A 127 1.05 0.23 -6.53
C THR A 127 1.19 -0.13 -5.05
N ARG A 128 1.86 0.72 -4.27
CA ARG A 128 2.10 0.51 -2.83
C ARG A 128 0.93 0.93 -1.95
N HIS A 129 0.04 1.79 -2.45
CA HIS A 129 -1.07 2.30 -1.66
C HIS A 129 -2.03 1.15 -1.24
N PRO A 130 -2.55 1.14 -0.01
CA PRO A 130 -3.41 0.07 0.47
C PRO A 130 -4.85 0.18 -0.07
N ARG A 131 -5.45 -0.95 -0.45
CA ARG A 131 -6.86 -1.06 -0.93
C ARG A 131 -7.81 -1.63 0.10
N THR A 132 -7.27 -2.41 1.04
CA THR A 132 -8.05 -3.10 2.06
C THR A 132 -7.61 -2.66 3.45
N GLU A 133 -8.45 -2.87 4.46
CA GLU A 133 -8.07 -2.63 5.86
C GLU A 133 -6.81 -3.41 6.24
N PHE A 134 -6.69 -4.65 5.76
CA PHE A 134 -5.50 -5.47 5.99
C PHE A 134 -4.25 -4.89 5.31
N GLU A 135 -4.34 -4.45 4.06
CA GLU A 135 -3.22 -3.78 3.38
C GLU A 135 -2.83 -2.47 4.09
N ARG A 136 -3.80 -1.72 4.61
CA ARG A 136 -3.55 -0.49 5.37
C ARG A 136 -2.82 -0.78 6.67
N TRP A 137 -3.29 -1.79 7.41
CA TRP A 137 -2.63 -2.29 8.60
C TRP A 137 -1.21 -2.80 8.31
N LEU A 138 -1.00 -3.51 7.19
CA LEU A 138 0.34 -3.89 6.77
C LEU A 138 1.22 -2.67 6.48
N ALA A 139 0.71 -1.67 5.75
CA ALA A 139 1.49 -0.48 5.41
C ALA A 139 1.96 0.31 6.66
N GLU A 140 1.19 0.25 7.75
CA GLU A 140 1.51 0.89 9.03
C GLU A 140 2.48 0.05 9.87
N PHE A 141 2.15 -1.21 10.13
CA PHE A 141 2.87 -2.04 11.10
C PHE A 141 3.97 -2.90 10.48
N MET A 142 3.76 -3.37 9.25
CA MET A 142 4.59 -4.37 8.59
C MET A 142 4.71 -4.08 7.08
N PRO A 143 5.37 -2.98 6.66
CA PRO A 143 5.32 -2.50 5.27
C PRO A 143 5.74 -3.54 4.22
N ASP A 144 6.66 -4.43 4.60
CA ASP A 144 7.15 -5.52 3.74
C ASP A 144 6.28 -6.81 3.85
N GLY A 145 5.16 -6.76 4.56
CA GLY A 145 4.32 -7.92 4.86
C GLY A 145 4.94 -8.91 5.84
N VAL A 146 6.04 -8.53 6.50
CA VAL A 146 6.85 -9.44 7.31
C VAL A 146 7.16 -8.86 8.67
N LEU A 147 6.83 -9.64 9.70
CA LEU A 147 7.19 -9.39 11.08
C LEU A 147 8.52 -10.09 11.39
N ASN A 148 9.56 -9.30 11.67
CA ASN A 148 10.83 -9.80 12.20
C ASN A 148 10.80 -9.64 13.73
N HIS A 149 10.49 -10.72 14.42
CA HIS A 149 10.41 -10.72 15.87
C HIS A 149 11.78 -10.94 16.49
N ASP A 150 12.19 -10.02 17.34
CA ASP A 150 13.28 -10.18 18.29
C ASP A 150 12.74 -9.90 19.70
N PRO A 151 12.65 -10.92 20.58
CA PRO A 151 12.20 -10.74 21.96
C PRO A 151 13.02 -9.73 22.77
N ALA A 152 14.24 -9.37 22.33
CA ALA A 152 15.06 -8.35 23.00
C ALA A 152 14.60 -6.91 22.71
N THR A 153 13.87 -6.69 21.62
CA THR A 153 13.44 -5.35 21.18
C THR A 153 11.93 -5.24 20.96
N MET A 154 11.20 -6.35 21.08
CA MET A 154 9.76 -6.45 20.86
C MET A 154 9.18 -7.43 21.88
N ASP A 155 8.52 -6.90 22.90
CA ASP A 155 8.22 -7.69 24.10
C ASP A 155 7.01 -8.64 23.96
N LYS A 156 6.13 -8.43 22.98
CA LYS A 156 4.78 -9.04 23.01
C LYS A 156 4.34 -9.61 21.65
N LEU A 157 4.88 -10.78 21.32
CA LEU A 157 4.36 -11.64 20.25
C LEU A 157 4.09 -13.04 20.80
N TYR A 158 2.91 -13.59 20.50
CA TYR A 158 2.56 -14.96 20.88
C TYR A 158 2.26 -15.81 19.67
N LEU A 159 2.72 -17.06 19.69
CA LEU A 159 2.44 -18.10 18.73
C LEU A 159 1.31 -19.00 19.26
N CYS A 160 0.24 -19.14 18.49
CA CYS A 160 -0.89 -20.03 18.78
C CYS A 160 -0.89 -21.24 17.82
N SER A 161 -1.47 -22.35 18.26
CA SER A 161 -1.64 -23.55 17.44
C SER A 161 -2.67 -23.37 16.32
N THR A 162 -3.65 -22.48 16.50
CA THR A 162 -4.71 -22.20 15.52
C THR A 162 -5.06 -20.71 15.47
N VAL A 163 -5.59 -20.28 14.33
CA VAL A 163 -6.12 -18.91 14.15
C VAL A 163 -7.29 -18.65 15.10
N GLU A 164 -8.21 -19.60 15.25
CA GLU A 164 -9.32 -19.46 16.18
C GLU A 164 -8.88 -19.30 17.64
N GLY A 165 -7.81 -20.00 18.04
CA GLY A 165 -7.22 -19.81 19.36
C GLY A 165 -6.66 -18.40 19.58
N ALA A 166 -5.98 -17.85 18.57
CA ALA A 166 -5.49 -16.47 18.60
C ALA A 166 -6.66 -15.45 18.67
N ARG A 167 -7.69 -15.64 17.85
CA ARG A 167 -8.91 -14.80 17.84
C ARG A 167 -9.62 -14.82 19.19
N ALA A 168 -9.80 -16.01 19.77
CA ALA A 168 -10.45 -16.18 21.06
C ALA A 168 -9.66 -15.47 22.19
N ALA A 169 -8.33 -15.59 22.19
CA ALA A 169 -7.48 -14.92 23.16
C ALA A 169 -7.55 -13.39 23.05
N VAL A 170 -7.49 -12.84 21.84
CA VAL A 170 -7.61 -11.39 21.59
C VAL A 170 -9.00 -10.89 21.98
N ARG A 171 -10.07 -11.58 21.58
CA ARG A 171 -11.46 -11.18 21.90
C ARG A 171 -11.75 -11.20 23.40
N ALA A 172 -11.05 -12.03 24.17
CA ALA A 172 -11.23 -12.13 25.61
C ALA A 172 -10.73 -10.90 26.38
N ILE A 173 -9.95 -10.02 25.76
CA ILE A 173 -9.46 -8.80 26.39
C ILE A 173 -10.65 -7.84 26.59
N PRO A 174 -11.04 -7.52 27.83
CA PRO A 174 -12.16 -6.62 28.10
C PRO A 174 -11.88 -5.20 27.60
N ALA A 175 -12.87 -4.58 26.97
CA ALA A 175 -12.75 -3.19 26.49
C ALA A 175 -12.72 -2.14 27.62
N LYS A 176 -13.05 -2.54 28.86
CA LYS A 176 -13.06 -1.69 30.05
C LYS A 176 -12.38 -2.40 31.21
N GLY A 177 -11.87 -1.62 32.16
CA GLY A 177 -11.24 -2.11 33.38
C GLY A 177 -9.77 -1.73 33.46
N SER A 178 -9.15 -2.00 34.61
CA SER A 178 -7.72 -1.77 34.81
C SER A 178 -6.87 -2.65 33.90
N GLU A 179 -5.62 -2.24 33.66
CA GLU A 179 -4.62 -3.05 32.95
C GLU A 179 -4.48 -4.45 33.55
N ALA A 180 -4.41 -4.56 34.89
CA ALA A 180 -4.33 -5.85 35.57
C ALA A 180 -5.49 -6.80 35.21
N THR A 181 -6.73 -6.29 35.14
CA THR A 181 -7.90 -7.08 34.74
C THR A 181 -7.78 -7.54 33.28
N ARG A 182 -7.33 -6.65 32.41
CA ARG A 182 -7.14 -6.95 30.98
C ARG A 182 -6.04 -8.00 30.78
N THR A 183 -4.89 -7.83 31.41
CA THR A 183 -3.76 -8.77 31.40
C THR A 183 -4.16 -10.13 31.97
N ALA A 184 -4.95 -10.18 33.05
CA ALA A 184 -5.43 -11.43 33.62
C ALA A 184 -6.37 -12.19 32.67
N ALA A 185 -7.35 -11.49 32.08
CA ALA A 185 -8.28 -12.07 31.11
C ALA A 185 -7.55 -12.56 29.85
N PHE A 186 -6.63 -11.75 29.33
CA PHE A 186 -5.78 -12.11 28.19
C PHE A 186 -4.94 -13.36 28.49
N THR A 187 -4.22 -13.37 29.61
CA THR A 187 -3.35 -14.49 30.02
C THR A 187 -4.14 -15.78 30.18
N LYS A 188 -5.32 -15.72 30.80
CA LYS A 188 -6.23 -16.86 30.95
C LYS A 188 -6.64 -17.41 29.58
N ALA A 189 -7.10 -16.55 28.67
CA ALA A 189 -7.58 -16.98 27.36
C ALA A 189 -6.44 -17.47 26.46
N ARG A 190 -5.28 -16.81 26.48
CA ARG A 190 -4.06 -17.21 25.77
C ARG A 190 -3.60 -18.60 26.20
N THR A 191 -3.56 -18.86 27.51
CA THR A 191 -3.18 -20.16 28.08
C THR A 191 -4.19 -21.24 27.70
N ALA A 192 -5.49 -20.96 27.81
CA ALA A 192 -6.55 -21.91 27.42
C ALA A 192 -6.48 -22.31 25.93
N ASN A 193 -5.99 -21.41 25.07
CA ASN A 193 -5.82 -21.65 23.64
C ASN A 193 -4.41 -22.11 23.26
N SER A 194 -3.59 -22.54 24.24
CA SER A 194 -2.22 -23.06 24.02
C SER A 194 -1.33 -22.10 23.22
N CYS A 195 -1.57 -20.80 23.37
CA CYS A 195 -0.71 -19.78 22.79
C CYS A 195 0.49 -19.57 23.72
N ARG A 196 1.70 -19.48 23.18
CA ARG A 196 2.97 -19.29 23.91
C ARG A 196 3.70 -18.08 23.36
N GLU A 197 4.67 -17.54 24.10
CA GLU A 197 5.53 -16.49 23.55
C GLU A 197 6.27 -17.01 22.31
N ALA A 198 6.34 -16.17 21.29
CA ALA A 198 7.07 -16.50 20.08
C ALA A 198 8.57 -16.39 20.36
N ALA A 199 9.35 -17.31 19.79
CA ALA A 199 10.80 -17.16 19.75
C ALA A 199 11.18 -16.17 18.64
N ALA A 200 12.41 -15.65 18.67
CA ALA A 200 12.94 -14.83 17.60
C ALA A 200 12.75 -15.52 16.23
N GLY A 201 12.29 -14.75 15.24
CA GLY A 201 11.92 -15.33 13.96
C GLY A 201 11.28 -14.36 12.99
N ARG A 202 11.15 -14.83 11.74
CA ARG A 202 10.55 -14.09 10.64
C ARG A 202 9.22 -14.72 10.26
N TYR A 203 8.16 -13.91 10.26
CA TYR A 203 6.80 -14.34 9.99
C TYR A 203 6.18 -13.49 8.87
N LYS A 204 5.85 -14.12 7.75
CA LYS A 204 5.11 -13.45 6.66
C LYS A 204 3.63 -13.42 7.03
N ILE A 205 3.09 -12.23 7.28
CA ILE A 205 1.68 -12.06 7.65
C ILE A 205 0.81 -12.26 6.40
N THR A 206 -0.21 -13.09 6.52
CA THR A 206 -1.09 -13.45 5.39
C THR A 206 -2.52 -12.96 5.57
N ALA A 207 -2.98 -12.74 6.81
CA ALA A 207 -4.28 -12.15 7.11
C ALA A 207 -4.35 -11.62 8.55
N ARG A 208 -5.27 -10.68 8.79
CA ARG A 208 -5.69 -10.19 10.11
C ARG A 208 -7.14 -10.63 10.35
N TYR A 209 -7.43 -11.29 11.47
CA TYR A 209 -8.72 -11.94 11.73
C TYR A 209 -9.53 -11.35 12.89
N GLU A 210 -8.87 -10.73 13.86
CA GLU A 210 -9.51 -10.06 15.00
C GLU A 210 -8.61 -8.91 15.42
N ASN A 211 -9.21 -7.80 15.83
CA ASN A 211 -8.53 -6.71 16.49
C ASN A 211 -9.25 -6.34 17.79
N ARG A 212 -8.49 -5.83 18.76
CA ARG A 212 -9.02 -5.16 19.94
C ARG A 212 -8.22 -3.89 20.17
N THR A 213 -8.84 -2.78 19.82
CA THR A 213 -8.44 -1.43 20.19
C THR A 213 -9.08 -1.08 21.53
N ILE A 214 -8.26 -0.66 22.51
CA ILE A 214 -8.72 -0.24 23.83
C ILE A 214 -8.11 1.13 24.12
N SER A 215 -8.95 2.15 24.22
CA SER A 215 -8.51 3.48 24.66
C SER A 215 -8.15 3.41 26.15
N CYS A 216 -6.87 3.64 26.47
CA CYS A 216 -6.35 3.71 27.83
C CYS A 216 -6.14 5.16 28.31
N GLY A 217 -6.53 6.15 27.51
CA GLY A 217 -6.44 7.57 27.84
C GLY A 217 -6.48 8.45 26.59
N PHE A 218 -6.10 9.72 26.75
CA PHE A 218 -6.10 10.72 25.66
C PHE A 218 -5.00 10.46 24.61
N GLU A 219 -3.94 9.73 24.98
CA GLU A 219 -2.75 9.48 24.15
C GLU A 219 -2.31 8.00 24.19
N CYS A 220 -3.18 7.10 24.66
CA CYS A 220 -2.85 5.69 24.83
C CYS A 220 -3.90 4.81 24.16
N GLU A 221 -3.44 3.95 23.25
CA GLU A 221 -4.25 2.93 22.60
C GLU A 221 -3.57 1.55 22.71
N ASP A 222 -4.19 0.64 23.46
CA ASP A 222 -3.78 -0.76 23.49
C ASP A 222 -4.41 -1.49 22.29
N VAL A 223 -3.61 -1.92 21.32
CA VAL A 223 -4.06 -2.55 20.07
C VAL A 223 -3.57 -3.99 19.97
N TRP A 224 -4.48 -4.95 20.16
CA TRP A 224 -4.17 -6.37 20.07
C TRP A 224 -4.73 -6.98 18.79
N ASN A 225 -3.94 -7.82 18.12
CA ASN A 225 -4.28 -8.38 16.81
C ASN A 225 -4.13 -9.89 16.79
N ALA A 226 -5.10 -10.61 16.21
CA ALA A 226 -4.96 -12.02 15.83
C ALA A 226 -4.64 -12.11 14.34
N LEU A 227 -3.51 -12.72 14.02
CA LEU A 227 -2.96 -12.79 12.66
C LEU A 227 -2.82 -14.24 12.22
N ALA A 228 -2.99 -14.52 10.93
CA ALA A 228 -2.35 -15.67 10.31
C ALA A 228 -1.05 -15.23 9.65
N ALA A 229 -0.07 -16.13 9.73
CA ALA A 229 1.22 -15.92 9.13
C ALA A 229 1.80 -17.24 8.62
N THR A 230 2.92 -17.13 7.92
CA THR A 230 3.78 -18.24 7.54
C THR A 230 5.15 -18.04 8.19
N ASP A 231 5.68 -19.05 8.88
CA ASP A 231 7.02 -19.00 9.45
C ASP A 231 8.12 -19.08 8.37
N ALA A 232 9.38 -18.89 8.76
CA ALA A 232 10.52 -18.96 7.86
C ALA A 232 10.68 -20.32 7.12
N ARG A 233 10.00 -21.38 7.57
CA ARG A 233 9.99 -22.71 6.95
C ARG A 233 8.78 -22.93 6.04
N GLY A 234 7.95 -21.91 5.82
CA GLY A 234 6.76 -22.03 4.98
C GLY A 234 5.54 -22.62 5.71
N ARG A 235 5.59 -22.80 7.04
CA ARG A 235 4.46 -23.40 7.78
C ARG A 235 3.46 -22.34 8.20
N ALA A 236 2.18 -22.63 7.99
CA ALA A 236 1.11 -21.79 8.50
C ALA A 236 1.12 -21.77 10.03
N VAL A 237 1.04 -20.56 10.59
CA VAL A 237 1.01 -20.31 12.03
C VAL A 237 0.00 -19.21 12.35
N ALA A 238 -0.45 -19.16 13.59
CA ALA A 238 -1.27 -18.07 14.10
C ALA A 238 -0.49 -17.24 15.12
N LEU A 239 -0.63 -15.93 15.06
CA LEU A 239 0.07 -15.00 15.94
C LEU A 239 -0.92 -14.12 16.69
N ILE A 240 -0.56 -13.75 17.93
CA ILE A 240 -1.13 -12.60 18.62
C ILE A 240 -0.05 -11.53 18.66
N PHE A 241 -0.33 -10.36 18.10
CA PHE A 241 0.58 -9.24 18.01
C PHE A 241 0.02 -8.03 18.75
N ASP A 242 0.83 -7.49 19.67
CA ASP A 242 0.60 -6.19 20.30
C ASP A 242 1.12 -5.08 19.36
N GLY A 243 0.19 -4.35 18.75
CA GLY A 243 0.45 -3.20 17.88
C GLY A 243 0.12 -1.88 18.55
N SER A 244 0.15 -1.81 19.88
CA SER A 244 -0.08 -0.57 20.62
C SER A 244 0.99 0.46 20.25
N HIS A 245 0.57 1.69 19.93
CA HIS A 245 1.44 2.80 19.54
C HIS A 245 1.29 3.93 20.56
N PHE A 246 2.32 4.07 21.41
CA PHE A 246 2.46 5.06 22.48
C PHE A 246 1.37 5.05 23.56
#